data_AF-A0A8V0Y5T6-F1
#
_entry.id   AF-A0A8V0Y5T6-F1
#
_cell.length_a   1.000
_cell.length_b   1.000
_cell.length_c   1.000
_cell.angle_alpha   90.00
_cell.angle_beta   90.00
_cell.angle_gamma   90.00
#
_symmetry.space_group_name_H-M   'P 1'
#
loop_
_entity.id
_entity.type
_entity.pdbx_description
1 polymer ?
#
loop_
_entity_poly.entity_id
_entity_poly.type
_entity_poly.pdbx_seq_one_letter_code
_entity_poly.pdbx_strand_id
1 'polypeptide(L)'
;MENGVVAEGGVVKKEAWLWIMERGYKKWRSTERGVAMGRGRGHVRGRGGGRGLQAAAWRSPVRDRAVAEVMARRFALFDLGGVLFGPGLQHFLGSCERSYALPRNFLRDVLFAGGSDSPHAKVMRGQITLSQLFLEVDEGCRQHASTAGITLPTTFSIAHVFEEMAAKGTLNAPLLRAASMLRRNGFKTCVFTNNWVDDSMGRLFTSSLLTVVQRHFDLLIESCRVGLHKPDPRIYTYALEVLQAQPQEVIFLDDIGENLKPAREMGMATILVRDTDTVLKELQELSGVQLLQQEEPLPTTCDPATMSHGYVPIRPGVQLHFVEMGHGPAICLCHGFPESWLSWRYQIPALADAGFRVIALEMKGYGESTAPPEIEEYSQEQICKDLTIFLDKLGIPQAVFIGHDWGGAVVWNMALFYPERVRAVASLNTPYRPADPTVDIVETMKSFPMFDYQFYFQEPGVAEAELEKDIGRTLKALIRSTRPEDRLHSVPGLLGVQERGGLLVGFPEDIPESLILHGAELQYYIERFQRSGFRGPLNWYRNMRPNWRWALSAKDRKILMPALMVTAGKDVVLLPSMSKGMEEWIPQLRRGHLEACGHWTQMERPAALNRILVEWLEGLPPDGAMLRVSRL
;
A
#
# COMPACT_ATOMS: atom_id res chain seq x y z
N MET A 1 47.70 42.53 -24.23
CA MET A 1 47.24 42.84 -25.59
C MET A 1 45.98 42.02 -25.82
N GLU A 2 44.85 42.47 -25.28
CA GLU A 2 43.87 43.33 -25.97
C GLU A 2 43.26 42.64 -27.21
N ASN A 3 42.04 42.11 -27.10
CA ASN A 3 40.83 42.87 -27.47
C ASN A 3 39.60 41.94 -27.48
N GLY A 4 38.51 42.45 -26.91
CA GLY A 4 37.20 41.81 -26.92
C GLY A 4 36.45 42.01 -28.24
N VAL A 5 35.41 41.21 -28.42
CA VAL A 5 34.32 41.50 -29.37
C VAL A 5 32.99 41.19 -28.68
N VAL A 6 32.18 42.24 -28.59
CA VAL A 6 30.76 42.25 -28.24
C VAL A 6 29.96 41.89 -29.50
N ALA A 7 28.85 41.17 -29.35
CA ALA A 7 27.79 41.13 -30.37
C ALA A 7 26.41 41.14 -29.70
N GLU A 8 25.63 42.15 -30.07
CA GLU A 8 24.24 42.42 -29.70
C GLU A 8 23.25 41.51 -30.45
N GLY A 9 21.99 41.55 -30.02
CA GLY A 9 20.90 40.65 -30.40
C GLY A 9 20.31 40.83 -31.81
N GLY A 10 19.39 39.93 -32.15
CA GLY A 10 18.64 39.99 -33.40
C GLY A 10 17.79 38.74 -33.70
N VAL A 11 16.48 38.89 -33.54
CA VAL A 11 15.35 37.96 -33.65
C VAL A 11 15.21 37.20 -35.01
N VAL A 12 14.36 36.16 -34.99
CA VAL A 12 13.66 35.39 -36.07
C VAL A 12 14.44 34.15 -36.59
N LYS A 13 13.98 32.88 -36.60
CA LYS A 13 12.70 32.21 -36.99
C LYS A 13 12.63 30.81 -36.34
N LYS A 14 11.64 30.41 -35.53
CA LYS A 14 10.26 29.96 -35.86
C LYS A 14 10.06 28.88 -36.95
N GLU A 15 11.09 28.16 -37.42
CA GLU A 15 10.91 27.04 -38.39
C GLU A 15 11.74 25.76 -38.13
N ALA A 16 12.34 25.58 -36.96
CA ALA A 16 13.07 24.33 -36.64
C ALA A 16 12.18 23.22 -36.02
N TRP A 17 10.92 23.48 -35.73
CA TRP A 17 10.06 22.61 -34.91
C TRP A 17 9.08 21.71 -35.68
N LEU A 18 8.91 21.90 -37.00
CA LEU A 18 8.03 21.07 -37.83
C LEU A 18 8.79 19.97 -38.62
N TRP A 19 10.13 20.00 -38.66
CA TRP A 19 10.93 19.04 -39.42
C TRP A 19 11.30 17.76 -38.64
N ILE A 20 11.21 17.78 -37.31
CA ILE A 20 11.59 16.65 -36.43
C ILE A 20 10.40 15.74 -36.08
N MET A 21 9.16 16.21 -36.25
CA MET A 21 7.94 15.45 -35.88
C MET A 21 7.48 14.43 -36.94
N GLU A 22 7.92 14.52 -38.20
CA GLU A 22 7.42 13.65 -39.29
C GLU A 22 8.24 12.37 -39.58
N ARG A 23 9.41 12.16 -38.95
CA ARG A 23 10.22 10.93 -39.18
C ARG A 23 10.37 9.98 -38.00
N GLY A 24 9.72 10.25 -36.87
CA GLY A 24 9.71 9.33 -35.71
C GLY A 24 8.67 8.20 -35.77
N TYR A 25 7.71 8.25 -36.70
CA TYR A 25 6.49 7.42 -36.64
C TYR A 25 6.43 6.23 -37.62
N LYS A 26 7.55 5.86 -38.27
CA LYS A 26 7.61 4.69 -39.18
C LYS A 26 8.87 3.84 -38.97
N LYS A 27 9.00 3.22 -37.81
CA LYS A 27 9.81 2.00 -37.65
C LYS A 27 9.47 1.32 -36.33
N TRP A 28 8.38 0.56 -36.28
CA TRP A 28 8.16 -0.61 -35.40
C TRP A 28 6.78 -1.22 -35.71
N ARG A 29 6.66 -1.76 -36.94
CA ARG A 29 5.62 -2.74 -37.32
C ARG A 29 6.26 -3.67 -38.34
N SER A 30 6.98 -4.68 -37.87
CA SER A 30 7.28 -5.87 -38.67
C SER A 30 7.95 -6.95 -37.82
N THR A 31 7.18 -7.73 -37.08
CA THR A 31 7.47 -9.15 -36.83
C THR A 31 6.25 -9.79 -36.20
N GLU A 32 5.27 -10.13 -37.05
CA GLU A 32 4.33 -11.23 -36.79
C GLU A 32 3.68 -11.62 -38.13
N ARG A 33 4.31 -12.59 -38.79
CA ARG A 33 3.70 -13.53 -39.73
C ARG A 33 4.34 -14.87 -39.38
N GLY A 34 3.63 -15.95 -39.11
CA GLY A 34 2.19 -16.21 -39.13
C GLY A 34 2.01 -17.72 -39.05
N VAL A 35 0.82 -18.19 -38.70
CA VAL A 35 0.32 -19.50 -39.15
C VAL A 35 -1.20 -19.35 -39.32
N ALA A 36 -1.63 -19.35 -40.58
CA ALA A 36 -3.02 -19.54 -40.95
C ALA A 36 -3.25 -21.03 -41.19
N MET A 37 -4.25 -21.64 -40.55
CA MET A 37 -4.87 -22.88 -41.02
C MET A 37 -6.30 -22.61 -41.47
N GLY A 38 -6.60 -23.16 -42.64
CA GLY A 38 -7.71 -22.79 -43.49
C GLY A 38 -9.05 -23.41 -43.09
N ARG A 39 -10.10 -22.71 -43.54
CA ARG A 39 -11.50 -23.14 -43.53
C ARG A 39 -11.73 -24.18 -44.63
N GLY A 40 -12.22 -25.36 -44.25
CA GLY A 40 -12.89 -26.30 -45.14
C GLY A 40 -14.40 -26.05 -45.13
N ARG A 41 -14.97 -25.71 -46.29
CA ARG A 41 -16.41 -25.63 -46.54
C ARG A 41 -16.99 -27.03 -46.73
N GLY A 42 -18.18 -27.28 -46.19
CA GLY A 42 -19.07 -28.37 -46.59
C GLY A 42 -20.52 -27.92 -46.45
N HIS A 43 -21.22 -27.83 -47.58
CA HIS A 43 -22.60 -27.36 -47.70
C HIS A 43 -23.39 -28.48 -48.39
N VAL A 44 -24.37 -29.11 -47.75
CA VAL A 44 -25.51 -29.78 -48.43
C VAL A 44 -26.74 -29.78 -47.50
N ARG A 45 -27.88 -29.37 -48.06
CA ARG A 45 -29.23 -29.36 -47.48
C ARG A 45 -29.86 -30.76 -47.47
N GLY A 46 -30.76 -31.03 -46.52
CA GLY A 46 -31.72 -32.14 -46.63
C GLY A 46 -32.76 -32.15 -45.49
N ARG A 47 -34.04 -32.06 -45.84
CA ARG A 47 -35.22 -32.05 -44.96
C ARG A 47 -35.49 -33.41 -44.32
N GLY A 48 -36.19 -33.42 -43.17
CA GLY A 48 -36.98 -34.58 -42.72
C GLY A 48 -37.26 -34.56 -41.22
N GLY A 49 -38.51 -34.33 -40.83
CA GLY A 49 -38.97 -34.41 -39.44
C GLY A 49 -39.12 -35.84 -38.93
N GLY A 50 -39.15 -36.01 -37.61
CA GLY A 50 -39.48 -37.30 -36.98
C GLY A 50 -39.05 -37.37 -35.52
N ARG A 51 -40.05 -37.55 -34.65
CA ARG A 51 -40.01 -37.73 -33.19
C ARG A 51 -38.94 -38.71 -32.71
N GLY A 52 -38.39 -38.48 -31.51
CA GLY A 52 -37.82 -39.56 -30.71
C GLY A 52 -36.79 -39.16 -29.65
N LEU A 53 -37.17 -39.35 -28.38
CA LEU A 53 -36.34 -39.66 -27.21
C LEU A 53 -35.59 -38.50 -26.53
N GLN A 54 -36.15 -38.09 -25.37
CA GLN A 54 -35.39 -37.49 -24.28
C GLN A 54 -34.30 -38.47 -23.82
N ALA A 55 -33.04 -38.15 -24.11
CA ALA A 55 -31.91 -38.75 -23.41
C ALA A 55 -31.74 -38.00 -22.08
N ALA A 56 -32.21 -38.60 -20.99
CA ALA A 56 -31.84 -38.18 -19.64
C ALA A 56 -30.32 -38.36 -19.49
N ALA A 57 -29.59 -37.25 -19.49
CA ALA A 57 -28.18 -37.24 -19.13
C ALA A 57 -28.07 -37.63 -17.66
N TRP A 58 -27.68 -38.88 -17.39
CA TRP A 58 -27.24 -39.34 -16.08
C TRP A 58 -26.06 -38.46 -15.64
N ARG A 59 -26.33 -37.47 -14.80
CA ARG A 59 -25.29 -36.80 -14.01
C ARG A 59 -24.81 -37.80 -12.96
N SER A 60 -23.51 -38.04 -12.93
CA SER A 60 -22.91 -38.95 -11.95
C SER A 60 -23.07 -38.35 -10.54
N PRO A 61 -23.67 -39.07 -9.57
CA PRO A 61 -23.82 -38.61 -8.18
C PRO A 61 -22.49 -38.24 -7.52
N VAL A 62 -21.38 -38.82 -8.00
CA VAL A 62 -20.03 -38.55 -7.49
C VAL A 62 -19.57 -37.15 -7.84
N ARG A 63 -19.92 -36.64 -9.02
CA ARG A 63 -19.56 -35.27 -9.46
C ARG A 63 -20.37 -34.22 -8.73
N ASP A 64 -21.67 -34.44 -8.55
CA ASP A 64 -22.54 -33.52 -7.81
C ASP A 64 -22.18 -33.47 -6.31
N ARG A 65 -21.74 -34.60 -5.73
CA ARG A 65 -21.28 -34.65 -4.33
C ARG A 65 -19.92 -33.97 -4.14
N ALA A 66 -18.96 -34.17 -5.04
CA ALA A 66 -17.66 -33.49 -4.98
C ALA A 66 -17.79 -31.97 -5.17
N VAL A 67 -18.68 -31.52 -6.07
CA VAL A 67 -18.97 -30.09 -6.25
C VAL A 67 -19.70 -29.53 -5.02
N ALA A 68 -20.65 -30.26 -4.43
CA ALA A 68 -21.32 -29.84 -3.19
C ALA A 68 -20.36 -29.79 -1.98
N GLU A 69 -19.37 -30.68 -1.92
CA GLU A 69 -18.37 -30.77 -0.85
C GLU A 69 -17.31 -29.66 -0.96
N VAL A 70 -16.98 -29.22 -2.19
CA VAL A 70 -16.16 -28.01 -2.43
C VAL A 70 -16.95 -26.74 -2.08
N MET A 71 -18.24 -26.68 -2.42
CA MET A 71 -19.12 -25.52 -2.15
C MET A 71 -19.55 -25.40 -0.67
N ALA A 72 -19.26 -26.40 0.18
CA ALA A 72 -19.57 -26.39 1.60
C ALA A 72 -18.48 -25.70 2.46
N ARG A 73 -17.26 -25.55 1.94
CA ARG A 73 -16.15 -24.99 2.73
C ARG A 73 -16.26 -23.48 2.85
N ARG A 74 -16.13 -22.98 4.07
CA ARG A 74 -16.25 -21.53 4.39
C ARG A 74 -15.18 -21.03 5.34
N PHE A 75 -14.26 -21.90 5.77
CA PHE A 75 -13.21 -21.56 6.74
C PHE A 75 -11.85 -22.03 6.25
N ALA A 76 -10.83 -21.21 6.47
CA ALA A 76 -9.45 -21.54 6.15
C ALA A 76 -8.52 -21.16 7.31
N LEU A 77 -7.81 -22.15 7.85
CA LEU A 77 -6.86 -22.03 8.95
C LEU A 77 -5.44 -22.16 8.41
N PHE A 78 -4.56 -21.25 8.81
CA PHE A 78 -3.18 -21.19 8.35
C PHE A 78 -2.25 -21.23 9.56
N ASP A 79 -1.26 -22.13 9.57
CA ASP A 79 -0.16 -21.99 10.52
C ASP A 79 0.64 -20.70 10.25
N LEU A 80 1.37 -20.24 11.25
CA LEU A 80 2.27 -19.10 11.13
C LEU A 80 3.65 -19.57 10.66
N GLY A 81 4.37 -20.33 11.50
CA GLY A 81 5.72 -20.79 11.19
C GLY A 81 5.74 -21.79 10.03
N GLY A 82 6.66 -21.63 9.08
CA GLY A 82 6.78 -22.50 7.91
C GLY A 82 5.70 -22.34 6.84
N VAL A 83 4.62 -21.60 7.14
CA VAL A 83 3.49 -21.35 6.22
C VAL A 83 3.39 -19.88 5.86
N LEU A 84 2.88 -19.05 6.77
CA LEU A 84 2.74 -17.59 6.56
C LEU A 84 4.04 -16.84 6.81
N PHE A 85 4.92 -17.38 7.65
CA PHE A 85 6.23 -16.83 7.96
C PHE A 85 7.28 -17.93 7.81
N GLY A 86 8.29 -17.69 6.97
CA GLY A 86 9.30 -18.68 6.64
C GLY A 86 10.72 -18.12 6.67
N PRO A 87 11.74 -18.99 6.81
CA PRO A 87 11.68 -20.42 7.09
C PRO A 87 11.08 -20.78 8.48
N GLY A 88 10.72 -22.04 8.72
CA GLY A 88 10.22 -22.50 10.04
C GLY A 88 11.33 -22.65 11.10
N LEU A 89 10.96 -22.85 12.37
CA LEU A 89 11.89 -22.91 13.52
C LEU A 89 13.04 -23.91 13.32
N GLN A 90 12.75 -25.08 12.75
CA GLN A 90 13.72 -26.15 12.49
C GLN A 90 14.85 -25.72 11.56
N HIS A 91 14.58 -24.80 10.62
CA HIS A 91 15.61 -24.23 9.76
C HIS A 91 16.62 -23.42 10.58
N PHE A 92 16.13 -22.57 11.48
CA PHE A 92 16.96 -21.70 12.32
C PHE A 92 17.71 -22.48 13.39
N LEU A 93 17.11 -23.51 13.98
CA LEU A 93 17.82 -24.44 14.86
C LEU A 93 19.03 -25.07 14.14
N GLY A 94 18.82 -25.60 12.93
CA GLY A 94 19.90 -26.18 12.13
C GLY A 94 20.95 -25.15 11.67
N SER A 95 20.55 -23.89 11.43
CA SER A 95 21.47 -22.78 11.12
C SER A 95 22.39 -22.47 12.30
N CYS A 96 21.81 -22.38 13.49
CA CYS A 96 22.52 -22.16 14.74
C CYS A 96 23.47 -23.31 15.06
N GLU A 97 23.04 -24.56 14.90
CA GLU A 97 23.92 -25.74 15.07
C GLU A 97 25.16 -25.66 14.16
N ARG A 98 24.99 -25.29 12.89
CA ARG A 98 26.12 -25.12 11.96
C ARG A 98 27.04 -23.97 12.37
N SER A 99 26.47 -22.84 12.78
CA SER A 99 27.23 -21.64 13.20
C SER A 99 28.10 -21.93 14.42
N TYR A 100 27.63 -22.76 15.34
CA TYR A 100 28.38 -23.20 16.52
C TYR A 100 29.15 -24.51 16.34
N ALA A 101 29.14 -25.10 15.14
CA ALA A 101 29.74 -26.41 14.86
C ALA A 101 29.25 -27.53 15.80
N LEU A 102 27.97 -27.50 16.18
CA LEU A 102 27.34 -28.50 17.02
C LEU A 102 26.89 -29.73 16.20
N PRO A 103 26.78 -30.91 16.83
CA PRO A 103 26.21 -32.08 16.17
C PRO A 103 24.79 -31.81 15.67
N ARG A 104 24.43 -32.48 14.57
CA ARG A 104 23.09 -32.38 14.01
C ARG A 104 22.04 -32.81 15.03
N ASN A 105 20.98 -32.02 15.16
CA ASN A 105 19.88 -32.20 16.11
C ASN A 105 20.22 -31.95 17.58
N PHE A 106 21.44 -31.48 17.91
CA PHE A 106 21.82 -31.17 19.28
C PHE A 106 20.80 -30.26 19.99
N LEU A 107 20.39 -29.17 19.34
CA LEU A 107 19.43 -28.23 19.94
C LEU A 107 18.03 -28.81 19.99
N ARG A 108 17.65 -29.59 18.97
CA ARG A 108 16.36 -30.26 18.92
C ARG A 108 16.22 -31.26 20.07
N ASP A 109 17.26 -32.05 20.32
CA ASP A 109 17.23 -33.10 21.32
C ASP A 109 17.16 -32.52 22.75
N VAL A 110 17.62 -31.29 22.97
CA VAL A 110 17.40 -30.55 24.23
C VAL A 110 16.02 -29.89 24.27
N LEU A 111 15.65 -29.14 23.23
CA LEU A 111 14.45 -28.31 23.18
C LEU A 111 13.15 -29.14 23.27
N PHE A 112 13.16 -30.35 22.72
CA PHE A 112 12.01 -31.25 22.66
C PHE A 112 12.11 -32.44 23.64
N ALA A 113 13.16 -32.54 24.47
CA ALA A 113 13.29 -33.60 25.47
C ALA A 113 12.23 -33.47 26.57
N GLY A 114 11.64 -34.60 26.99
CA GLY A 114 10.66 -34.64 28.09
C GLY A 114 9.19 -34.65 27.65
N GLY A 115 8.91 -34.78 26.35
CA GLY A 115 7.54 -34.92 25.85
C GLY A 115 6.67 -33.71 26.20
N SER A 116 5.58 -33.92 26.95
CA SER A 116 4.70 -32.84 27.39
C SER A 116 5.38 -31.82 28.29
N ASP A 117 6.42 -32.22 29.03
CA ASP A 117 7.17 -31.34 29.95
C ASP A 117 8.42 -30.74 29.30
N SER A 118 8.61 -30.93 28.00
CA SER A 118 9.73 -30.32 27.27
C SER A 118 9.69 -28.79 27.32
N PRO A 119 10.87 -28.12 27.26
CA PRO A 119 10.93 -26.65 27.21
C PRO A 119 10.03 -26.09 26.11
N HIS A 120 10.04 -26.70 24.92
CA HIS A 120 9.17 -26.33 23.81
C HIS A 120 7.68 -26.49 24.14
N ALA A 121 7.26 -27.63 24.69
CA ALA A 121 5.84 -27.86 24.97
C ALA A 121 5.32 -26.89 26.07
N LYS A 122 6.14 -26.57 27.06
CA LYS A 122 5.81 -25.57 28.11
C LYS A 122 5.62 -24.17 27.53
N VAL A 123 6.55 -23.71 26.68
CA VAL A 123 6.46 -22.36 26.09
C VAL A 123 5.26 -22.25 25.14
N MET A 124 4.97 -23.30 24.36
CA MET A 124 3.81 -23.30 23.45
C MET A 124 2.47 -23.28 24.19
N ARG A 125 2.41 -23.75 25.45
CA ARG A 125 1.22 -23.63 26.31
C ARG A 125 1.19 -22.36 27.16
N GLY A 126 2.16 -21.46 27.00
CA GLY A 126 2.25 -20.24 27.80
C GLY A 126 2.57 -20.47 29.28
N GLN A 127 3.09 -21.65 29.63
CA GLN A 127 3.49 -21.96 31.02
C GLN A 127 4.80 -21.28 31.42
N ILE A 128 5.64 -21.00 30.44
CA ILE A 128 6.86 -20.19 30.56
C ILE A 128 6.90 -19.16 29.43
N THR A 129 7.62 -18.06 29.65
CA THR A 129 7.86 -17.02 28.64
C THR A 129 9.04 -17.38 27.73
N LEU A 130 9.22 -16.62 26.65
CA LEU A 130 10.36 -16.81 25.74
C LEU A 130 11.71 -16.59 26.45
N SER A 131 11.82 -15.61 27.35
CA SER A 131 13.05 -15.39 28.12
C SER A 131 13.35 -16.54 29.07
N GLN A 132 12.31 -17.14 29.67
CA GLN A 132 12.46 -18.33 30.51
C GLN A 132 12.85 -19.58 29.69
N LEU A 133 12.32 -19.73 28.47
CA LEU A 133 12.75 -20.76 27.54
C LEU A 133 14.26 -20.65 27.26
N PHE A 134 14.77 -19.44 27.04
CA PHE A 134 16.19 -19.23 26.75
C PHE A 134 17.08 -19.75 27.88
N LEU A 135 16.74 -19.41 29.12
CA LEU A 135 17.47 -19.88 30.31
C LEU A 135 17.45 -21.41 30.43
N GLU A 136 16.29 -22.02 30.26
CA GLU A 136 16.12 -23.46 30.42
C GLU A 136 16.86 -24.25 29.33
N VAL A 137 16.77 -23.81 28.08
CA VAL A 137 17.43 -24.48 26.95
C VAL A 137 18.93 -24.26 26.98
N ASP A 138 19.41 -23.07 27.33
CA ASP A 138 20.85 -22.81 27.47
C ASP A 138 21.48 -23.69 28.56
N GLU A 139 20.77 -23.87 29.68
CA GLU A 139 21.21 -24.78 30.75
C GLU A 139 21.15 -26.25 30.32
N GLY A 140 20.05 -26.67 29.67
CA GLY A 140 19.93 -28.02 29.11
C GLY A 140 21.03 -28.32 28.09
N CYS A 141 21.41 -27.35 27.26
CA CYS A 141 22.51 -27.48 26.30
C CYS A 141 23.86 -27.66 27.01
N ARG A 142 24.14 -26.90 28.08
CA ARG A 142 25.38 -27.08 28.86
C ARG A 142 25.47 -28.48 29.47
N GLN A 143 24.38 -28.98 30.03
CA GLN A 143 24.32 -30.33 30.62
C GLN A 143 24.48 -31.42 29.54
N HIS A 144 23.77 -31.27 28.43
CA HIS A 144 23.85 -32.21 27.31
C HIS A 144 25.25 -32.24 26.68
N ALA A 145 25.86 -31.07 26.47
CA ALA A 145 27.23 -30.94 25.98
C ALA A 145 28.25 -31.58 26.94
N SER A 146 28.12 -31.33 28.25
CA SER A 146 28.99 -31.94 29.26
C SER A 146 28.90 -33.47 29.24
N THR A 147 27.69 -34.02 29.03
CA THR A 147 27.48 -35.48 28.97
C THR A 147 28.03 -36.08 27.68
N ALA A 148 27.94 -35.33 26.56
CA ALA A 148 28.40 -35.76 25.24
C ALA A 148 29.88 -35.46 24.96
N GLY A 149 30.61 -34.84 25.91
CA GLY A 149 32.01 -34.43 25.71
C GLY A 149 32.20 -33.30 24.69
N ILE A 150 31.17 -32.46 24.51
CA ILE A 150 31.16 -31.33 23.57
C ILE A 150 31.51 -30.05 24.35
N THR A 151 32.38 -29.22 23.78
CA THR A 151 32.67 -27.89 24.36
C THR A 151 31.80 -26.84 23.69
N LEU A 152 30.92 -26.20 24.46
CA LEU A 152 30.13 -25.06 23.95
C LEU A 152 30.97 -23.78 23.96
N PRO A 153 30.90 -22.95 22.90
CA PRO A 153 31.50 -21.62 22.92
C PRO A 153 30.94 -20.76 24.05
N THR A 154 31.76 -19.86 24.61
CA THR A 154 31.32 -18.93 25.67
C THR A 154 30.23 -17.96 25.22
N THR A 155 30.12 -17.75 23.90
CA THR A 155 29.09 -16.93 23.25
C THR A 155 27.83 -17.72 22.89
N PHE A 156 27.72 -19.01 23.27
CA PHE A 156 26.54 -19.81 22.97
C PHE A 156 25.30 -19.27 23.69
N SER A 157 24.23 -19.03 22.93
CA SER A 157 22.89 -18.86 23.46
C SER A 157 21.86 -19.24 22.41
N ILE A 158 20.78 -19.89 22.84
CA ILE A 158 19.61 -20.20 22.01
C ILE A 158 18.89 -18.93 21.52
N ALA A 159 19.05 -17.80 22.21
CA ALA A 159 18.48 -16.51 21.78
C ALA A 159 18.86 -16.15 20.35
N HIS A 160 20.07 -16.52 19.91
CA HIS A 160 20.54 -16.29 18.54
C HIS A 160 19.67 -16.97 17.47
N VAL A 161 18.99 -18.08 17.78
CA VAL A 161 18.03 -18.72 16.86
C VAL A 161 16.88 -17.75 16.55
N PHE A 162 16.36 -17.08 17.57
CA PHE A 162 15.23 -16.18 17.46
C PHE A 162 15.64 -14.81 16.91
N GLU A 163 16.83 -14.34 17.23
CA GLU A 163 17.43 -13.15 16.60
C GLU A 163 17.67 -13.37 15.10
N GLU A 164 18.18 -14.54 14.71
CA GLU A 164 18.35 -14.91 13.30
C GLU A 164 16.99 -15.04 12.59
N MET A 165 15.99 -15.62 13.27
CA MET A 165 14.62 -15.68 12.77
C MET A 165 14.04 -14.28 12.52
N ALA A 166 14.21 -13.35 13.46
CA ALA A 166 13.79 -11.96 13.31
C ALA A 166 14.54 -11.24 12.18
N ALA A 167 15.83 -11.52 12.00
CA ALA A 167 16.67 -10.84 11.01
C ALA A 167 16.51 -11.38 9.58
N LYS A 168 16.22 -12.69 9.42
CA LYS A 168 16.25 -13.38 8.12
C LYS A 168 14.91 -13.93 7.68
N GLY A 169 13.94 -14.10 8.58
CA GLY A 169 12.63 -14.62 8.20
C GLY A 169 11.81 -13.60 7.40
N THR A 170 10.88 -14.11 6.62
CA THR A 170 10.07 -13.34 5.67
C THR A 170 8.64 -13.84 5.65
N LEU A 171 7.71 -12.91 5.38
CA LEU A 171 6.31 -13.25 5.16
C LEU A 171 6.11 -13.90 3.79
N ASN A 172 5.23 -14.91 3.75
CA ASN A 172 4.80 -15.55 2.52
C ASN A 172 3.69 -14.71 1.87
N ALA A 173 4.09 -13.64 1.19
CA ALA A 173 3.18 -12.69 0.56
C ALA A 173 2.13 -13.35 -0.37
N PRO A 174 2.46 -14.37 -1.19
CA PRO A 174 1.44 -15.08 -1.96
C PRO A 174 0.34 -15.74 -1.10
N LEU A 175 0.67 -16.36 0.04
CA LEU A 175 -0.33 -16.95 0.93
C LEU A 175 -1.16 -15.90 1.68
N LEU A 176 -0.56 -14.76 2.07
CA LEU A 176 -1.31 -13.63 2.63
C LEU A 176 -2.33 -13.06 1.62
N ARG A 177 -1.93 -12.95 0.35
CA ARG A 177 -2.85 -12.57 -0.74
C ARG A 177 -3.96 -13.60 -0.92
N ALA A 178 -3.64 -14.89 -0.86
CA ALA A 178 -4.63 -15.94 -0.95
C ALA A 178 -5.65 -15.88 0.20
N ALA A 179 -5.19 -15.68 1.44
CA ALA A 179 -6.08 -15.48 2.59
C ALA A 179 -7.00 -14.28 2.40
N SER A 180 -6.45 -13.16 1.91
CA SER A 180 -7.25 -11.95 1.61
C SER A 180 -8.29 -12.20 0.51
N MET A 181 -7.94 -12.97 -0.53
CA MET A 181 -8.86 -13.34 -1.62
C MET A 181 -9.98 -14.26 -1.13
N LEU A 182 -9.66 -15.26 -0.32
CA LEU A 182 -10.64 -16.13 0.32
C LEU A 182 -11.64 -15.31 1.14
N ARG A 183 -11.15 -14.39 1.96
CA ARG A 183 -11.97 -13.51 2.79
C ARG A 183 -12.93 -12.65 1.96
N ARG A 184 -12.43 -12.05 0.87
CA ARG A 184 -13.27 -11.30 -0.09
C ARG A 184 -14.35 -12.16 -0.76
N ASN A 185 -14.14 -13.47 -0.84
CA ASN A 185 -15.10 -14.45 -1.36
C ASN A 185 -15.94 -15.11 -0.24
N GLY A 186 -16.00 -14.51 0.95
CA GLY A 186 -16.90 -14.92 2.02
C GLY A 186 -16.36 -16.02 2.95
N PHE A 187 -15.09 -16.40 2.84
CA PHE A 187 -14.45 -17.26 3.83
C PHE A 187 -14.17 -16.48 5.12
N LYS A 188 -14.27 -17.16 6.25
CA LYS A 188 -13.67 -16.69 7.50
C LYS A 188 -12.27 -17.28 7.61
N THR A 189 -11.25 -16.44 7.69
CA THR A 189 -9.84 -16.88 7.71
C THR A 189 -9.26 -16.77 9.12
N CYS A 190 -8.44 -17.75 9.51
CA CYS A 190 -7.86 -17.81 10.85
C CYS A 190 -6.36 -18.15 10.79
N VAL A 191 -5.54 -17.47 11.57
CA VAL A 191 -4.20 -17.95 11.88
C VAL A 191 -4.28 -18.89 13.06
N PHE A 192 -3.76 -20.11 12.92
CA PHE A 192 -3.84 -21.18 13.90
C PHE A 192 -2.44 -21.72 14.23
N THR A 193 -1.83 -21.16 15.25
CA THR A 193 -0.37 -21.24 15.44
C THR A 193 0.04 -21.77 16.83
N ASN A 194 1.10 -22.58 16.82
CA ASN A 194 1.90 -22.82 18.01
C ASN A 194 2.86 -21.63 18.20
N ASN A 195 2.54 -20.75 19.15
CA ASN A 195 3.28 -19.53 19.43
C ASN A 195 3.53 -19.37 20.93
N TRP A 196 4.36 -18.40 21.32
CA TRP A 196 4.83 -18.19 22.69
C TRP A 196 4.49 -16.79 23.22
N VAL A 197 4.65 -16.59 24.53
CA VAL A 197 4.62 -15.26 25.15
C VAL A 197 6.01 -14.66 25.07
N ASP A 198 6.19 -13.66 24.19
CA ASP A 198 7.48 -12.99 23.98
C ASP A 198 7.65 -11.79 24.92
N ASP A 199 8.45 -11.97 25.96
CA ASP A 199 8.88 -10.95 26.91
C ASP A 199 10.34 -10.52 26.68
N SER A 200 10.95 -10.96 25.58
CA SER A 200 12.36 -10.75 25.30
C SER A 200 12.66 -9.30 24.85
N MET A 201 13.95 -9.00 24.69
CA MET A 201 14.39 -7.76 24.06
C MET A 201 13.98 -7.67 22.58
N GLY A 202 13.74 -8.81 21.92
CA GLY A 202 13.32 -8.91 20.53
C GLY A 202 11.81 -8.79 20.29
N ARG A 203 10.99 -8.64 21.34
CA ARG A 203 9.51 -8.70 21.27
C ARG A 203 8.83 -7.76 20.26
N LEU A 204 9.49 -6.67 19.88
CA LEU A 204 8.99 -5.76 18.84
C LEU A 204 8.81 -6.49 17.50
N PHE A 205 9.73 -7.40 17.16
CA PHE A 205 9.61 -8.22 15.95
C PHE A 205 8.33 -9.08 15.99
N THR A 206 8.13 -9.83 17.07
CA THR A 206 6.95 -10.69 17.26
C THR A 206 5.67 -9.87 17.22
N SER A 207 5.65 -8.73 17.90
CA SER A 207 4.49 -7.81 17.89
C SER A 207 4.19 -7.28 16.48
N SER A 208 5.21 -6.86 15.72
CA SER A 208 5.04 -6.35 14.35
C SER A 208 4.53 -7.45 13.42
N LEU A 209 5.13 -8.64 13.47
CA LEU A 209 4.72 -9.80 12.66
C LEU A 209 3.24 -10.13 12.90
N LEU A 210 2.83 -10.28 14.16
CA LEU A 210 1.44 -10.60 14.48
C LEU A 210 0.48 -9.48 14.09
N THR A 211 0.90 -8.21 14.21
CA THR A 211 0.07 -7.06 13.80
C THR A 211 -0.17 -7.07 12.28
N VAL A 212 0.86 -7.31 11.48
CA VAL A 212 0.73 -7.42 10.02
C VAL A 212 -0.20 -8.58 9.66
N VAL A 213 0.04 -9.75 10.25
CA VAL A 213 -0.78 -10.95 10.01
C VAL A 213 -2.24 -10.69 10.38
N GLN A 214 -2.53 -10.15 11.57
CA GLN A 214 -3.91 -9.89 12.03
C GLN A 214 -4.73 -9.01 11.07
N ARG A 215 -4.11 -8.14 10.26
CA ARG A 215 -4.83 -7.34 9.25
C ARG A 215 -5.45 -8.17 8.14
N HIS A 216 -4.87 -9.33 7.85
CA HIS A 216 -5.27 -10.22 6.74
C HIS A 216 -6.24 -11.33 7.16
N PHE A 217 -6.47 -11.52 8.46
CA PHE A 217 -7.27 -12.64 8.99
C PHE A 217 -8.40 -12.15 9.90
N ASP A 218 -9.50 -12.90 9.98
CA ASP A 218 -10.62 -12.59 10.88
C ASP A 218 -10.31 -12.99 12.32
N LEU A 219 -9.46 -14.00 12.52
CA LEU A 219 -9.13 -14.57 13.82
C LEU A 219 -7.66 -14.96 13.91
N LEU A 220 -7.12 -14.88 15.13
CA LEU A 220 -5.82 -15.42 15.52
C LEU A 220 -6.02 -16.31 16.75
N ILE A 221 -5.64 -17.58 16.64
CA ILE A 221 -5.62 -18.54 17.75
C ILE A 221 -4.16 -18.88 18.03
N GLU A 222 -3.69 -18.43 19.20
CA GLU A 222 -2.33 -18.67 19.69
C GLU A 222 -2.34 -19.73 20.78
N SER A 223 -1.53 -20.78 20.62
CA SER A 223 -1.40 -21.88 21.58
C SER A 223 -1.13 -21.40 23.01
N CYS A 224 -0.24 -20.40 23.18
CA CYS A 224 0.16 -19.89 24.48
C CYS A 224 -0.96 -19.15 25.22
N ARG A 225 -1.96 -18.65 24.50
CA ARG A 225 -3.13 -17.97 25.07
C ARG A 225 -4.23 -18.96 25.46
N VAL A 226 -4.32 -20.07 24.73
CA VAL A 226 -5.30 -21.13 24.98
C VAL A 226 -4.82 -22.13 26.03
N GLY A 227 -3.51 -22.27 26.21
CA GLY A 227 -2.92 -23.27 27.12
C GLY A 227 -2.86 -24.68 26.52
N LEU A 228 -3.11 -24.81 25.22
CA LEU A 228 -3.05 -26.04 24.43
C LEU A 228 -2.11 -25.81 23.23
N HIS A 229 -1.57 -26.85 22.61
CA HIS A 229 -0.76 -26.72 21.40
C HIS A 229 -1.01 -27.87 20.44
N LYS A 230 -0.85 -27.64 19.13
CA LYS A 230 -0.84 -28.71 18.12
C LYS A 230 0.29 -29.71 18.45
N PRO A 231 0.07 -31.03 18.36
CA PRO A 231 -1.09 -31.72 17.79
C PRO A 231 -2.15 -32.20 18.81
N ASP A 232 -2.30 -31.58 19.98
CA ASP A 232 -3.34 -31.98 20.95
C ASP A 232 -4.76 -31.83 20.35
N PRO A 233 -5.58 -32.89 20.24
CA PRO A 233 -6.91 -32.83 19.62
C PRO A 233 -7.81 -31.73 20.21
N ARG A 234 -7.65 -31.39 21.49
CA ARG A 234 -8.46 -30.38 22.18
C ARG A 234 -8.32 -28.99 21.56
N ILE A 235 -7.15 -28.65 21.00
CA ILE A 235 -6.95 -27.33 20.39
C ILE A 235 -7.72 -27.19 19.06
N TYR A 236 -7.93 -28.29 18.34
CA TYR A 236 -8.71 -28.32 17.10
C TYR A 236 -10.20 -28.21 17.41
N THR A 237 -10.67 -28.89 18.46
CA THR A 237 -12.04 -28.74 18.96
C THR A 237 -12.30 -27.28 19.37
N TYR A 238 -11.39 -26.68 20.13
CA TYR A 238 -11.47 -25.27 20.50
C TYR A 238 -11.54 -24.35 19.26
N ALA A 239 -10.69 -24.59 18.24
CA ALA A 239 -10.70 -23.81 17.02
C ALA A 239 -12.05 -23.90 16.28
N LEU A 240 -12.64 -25.09 16.18
CA LEU A 240 -13.97 -25.29 15.58
C LEU A 240 -15.08 -24.57 16.35
N GLU A 241 -15.03 -24.59 17.68
CA GLU A 241 -15.99 -23.87 18.54
C GLU A 241 -15.91 -22.36 18.35
N VAL A 242 -14.69 -21.79 18.34
CA VAL A 242 -14.47 -20.35 18.10
C VAL A 242 -14.91 -19.93 16.69
N LEU A 243 -14.69 -20.79 15.70
CA LEU A 243 -15.12 -20.54 14.33
C LEU A 243 -16.62 -20.75 14.13
N GLN A 244 -17.27 -21.47 15.03
CA GLN A 244 -18.63 -21.99 14.88
C GLN A 244 -18.78 -22.82 13.60
N ALA A 245 -17.81 -23.69 13.34
CA ALA A 245 -17.67 -24.46 12.11
C ALA A 245 -17.78 -25.96 12.36
N GLN A 246 -18.32 -26.70 11.38
CA GLN A 246 -18.15 -28.16 11.33
C GLN A 246 -16.81 -28.52 10.68
N PRO A 247 -16.17 -29.65 11.04
CA PRO A 247 -14.86 -30.01 10.48
C PRO A 247 -14.82 -30.02 8.95
N GLN A 248 -15.88 -30.48 8.29
CA GLN A 248 -15.93 -30.60 6.82
C GLN A 248 -15.98 -29.23 6.11
N GLU A 249 -16.32 -28.16 6.82
CA GLU A 249 -16.34 -26.79 6.29
C GLU A 249 -14.94 -26.13 6.31
N VAL A 250 -13.93 -26.81 6.89
CA VAL A 250 -12.62 -26.24 7.21
C VAL A 250 -11.51 -26.79 6.30
N ILE A 251 -10.67 -25.88 5.80
CA ILE A 251 -9.36 -26.18 5.20
C ILE A 251 -8.28 -25.78 6.19
N PHE A 252 -7.34 -26.68 6.51
CA PHE A 252 -6.21 -26.41 7.39
C PHE A 252 -4.86 -26.61 6.69
N LEU A 253 -4.02 -25.57 6.74
CA LEU A 253 -2.69 -25.52 6.13
C LEU A 253 -1.61 -25.49 7.22
N ASP A 254 -0.66 -26.42 7.16
CA ASP A 254 0.45 -26.55 8.12
C ASP A 254 1.66 -27.20 7.42
N ASP A 255 2.89 -26.84 7.80
CA ASP A 255 4.11 -27.43 7.22
C ASP A 255 4.54 -28.72 7.94
N ILE A 256 3.93 -29.01 9.09
CA ILE A 256 4.19 -30.18 9.94
C ILE A 256 3.06 -31.20 9.79
N GLY A 257 3.38 -32.36 9.22
CA GLY A 257 2.40 -33.43 9.00
C GLY A 257 1.73 -33.97 10.27
N GLU A 258 2.45 -34.00 11.41
CA GLU A 258 1.89 -34.41 12.71
C GLU A 258 0.80 -33.45 13.18
N ASN A 259 0.92 -32.14 12.91
CA ASN A 259 -0.11 -31.15 13.22
C ASN A 259 -1.34 -31.32 12.32
N LEU A 260 -1.21 -31.85 11.11
CA LEU A 260 -2.34 -32.07 10.21
C LEU A 260 -3.16 -33.32 10.55
N LYS A 261 -2.55 -34.29 11.24
CA LYS A 261 -3.18 -35.59 11.48
C LYS A 261 -4.49 -35.50 12.28
N PRO A 262 -4.56 -34.81 13.44
CA PRO A 262 -5.82 -34.67 14.18
C PRO A 262 -6.90 -33.95 13.37
N ALA A 263 -6.54 -32.90 12.63
CA ALA A 263 -7.47 -32.17 11.77
C ALA A 263 -8.09 -33.08 10.70
N ARG A 264 -7.28 -33.94 10.07
CA ARG A 264 -7.74 -34.92 9.08
C ARG A 264 -8.64 -35.98 9.70
N GLU A 265 -8.29 -36.48 10.89
CA GLU A 265 -9.09 -37.47 11.63
C GLU A 265 -10.47 -36.92 12.03
N MET A 266 -10.57 -35.61 12.29
CA MET A 266 -11.84 -34.91 12.53
C MET A 266 -12.66 -34.65 11.27
N GLY A 267 -12.08 -34.81 10.07
CA GLY A 267 -12.75 -34.59 8.79
C GLY A 267 -12.49 -33.22 8.15
N MET A 268 -11.49 -32.46 8.60
CA MET A 268 -11.04 -31.25 7.91
C MET A 268 -10.29 -31.60 6.63
N ALA A 269 -10.38 -30.73 5.62
CA ALA A 269 -9.46 -30.78 4.49
C ALA A 269 -8.09 -30.26 4.95
N THR A 270 -7.01 -30.97 4.62
CA THR A 270 -5.66 -30.61 5.08
C THR A 270 -4.71 -30.44 3.91
N ILE A 271 -3.90 -29.38 3.92
CA ILE A 271 -2.82 -29.14 2.94
C ILE A 271 -1.49 -29.14 3.67
N LEU A 272 -0.55 -29.99 3.22
CA LEU A 272 0.82 -30.00 3.73
C LEU A 272 1.66 -28.98 2.98
N VAL A 273 2.11 -27.94 3.66
CA VAL A 273 2.84 -26.83 3.05
C VAL A 273 4.30 -27.21 2.85
N ARG A 274 4.73 -27.25 1.58
CA ARG A 274 6.12 -27.50 1.16
C ARG A 274 6.61 -26.44 0.19
N ASP A 275 5.79 -26.14 -0.80
CA ASP A 275 6.01 -25.10 -1.79
C ASP A 275 4.74 -24.27 -1.99
N THR A 276 4.89 -22.96 -2.08
CA THR A 276 3.77 -22.03 -2.13
C THR A 276 2.89 -22.25 -3.36
N ASP A 277 3.47 -22.56 -4.53
CA ASP A 277 2.71 -22.68 -5.77
C ASP A 277 1.78 -23.91 -5.78
N THR A 278 2.23 -25.04 -5.27
CA THR A 278 1.39 -26.24 -5.12
C THR A 278 0.32 -26.02 -4.07
N VAL A 279 0.66 -25.37 -2.95
CA VAL A 279 -0.31 -25.01 -1.91
C VAL A 279 -1.41 -24.10 -2.46
N LEU A 280 -1.07 -23.11 -3.28
CA LEU A 280 -2.06 -22.22 -3.89
C LEU A 280 -3.00 -22.97 -4.87
N LYS A 281 -2.49 -23.97 -5.60
CA LYS A 281 -3.31 -24.84 -6.46
C LYS A 281 -4.28 -25.68 -5.63
N GLU A 282 -3.78 -26.39 -4.62
CA GLU A 282 -4.61 -27.22 -3.74
C GLU A 282 -5.65 -26.37 -2.99
N LEU A 283 -5.26 -25.19 -2.50
CA LEU A 283 -6.15 -24.27 -1.81
C LEU A 283 -7.24 -23.74 -2.76
N GLN A 284 -6.90 -23.40 -4.00
CA GLN A 284 -7.88 -23.00 -5.02
C GLN A 284 -8.86 -24.13 -5.34
N GLU A 285 -8.38 -25.37 -5.48
CA GLU A 285 -9.23 -26.53 -5.74
C GLU A 285 -10.20 -26.82 -4.58
N LEU A 286 -9.71 -26.74 -3.34
CA LEU A 286 -10.51 -27.03 -2.16
C LEU A 286 -11.51 -25.91 -1.81
N SER A 287 -11.18 -24.65 -2.14
CA SER A 287 -12.01 -23.48 -1.85
C SER A 287 -12.95 -23.08 -3.00
N GLY A 288 -12.64 -23.48 -4.24
CA GLY A 288 -13.33 -23.00 -5.43
C GLY A 288 -13.04 -21.52 -5.79
N VAL A 289 -12.18 -20.84 -5.03
CA VAL A 289 -11.80 -19.44 -5.26
C VAL A 289 -10.57 -19.38 -6.15
N GLN A 290 -10.56 -18.52 -7.15
CA GLN A 290 -9.41 -18.37 -8.03
C GLN A 290 -8.27 -17.60 -7.34
N LEU A 291 -7.15 -18.27 -7.08
CA LEU A 291 -6.01 -17.74 -6.32
C LEU A 291 -4.74 -17.51 -7.16
N LEU A 292 -4.67 -18.10 -8.36
CA LEU A 292 -3.47 -18.10 -9.21
C LEU A 292 -3.47 -17.01 -10.30
N GLN A 293 -4.39 -16.03 -10.26
CA GLN A 293 -4.45 -14.98 -11.29
C GLN A 293 -3.29 -13.96 -11.20
N GLN A 294 -2.92 -13.43 -12.38
CA GLN A 294 -1.79 -12.52 -12.61
C GLN A 294 -2.10 -11.02 -12.45
N GLU A 295 -3.36 -10.62 -12.29
CA GLU A 295 -3.64 -9.21 -12.00
C GLU A 295 -3.20 -8.90 -10.57
N GLU A 296 -2.31 -7.93 -10.44
CA GLU A 296 -1.82 -7.48 -9.14
C GLU A 296 -3.01 -6.95 -8.33
N PRO A 297 -3.41 -7.64 -7.24
CA PRO A 297 -4.60 -7.27 -6.50
C PRO A 297 -4.41 -5.89 -5.90
N LEU A 298 -5.52 -5.16 -5.74
CA LEU A 298 -5.50 -3.90 -5.00
C LEU A 298 -4.94 -4.15 -3.59
N PRO A 299 -4.00 -3.29 -3.13
CA PRO A 299 -3.48 -3.36 -1.77
C PRO A 299 -4.58 -3.29 -0.73
N THR A 300 -4.23 -3.64 0.51
CA THR A 300 -5.12 -3.42 1.67
C THR A 300 -5.55 -1.96 1.71
N THR A 301 -6.85 -1.72 1.87
CA THR A 301 -7.45 -0.39 2.00
C THR A 301 -7.72 -0.07 3.48
N CYS A 302 -8.08 1.18 3.77
CA CYS A 302 -8.54 1.63 5.08
C CYS A 302 -10.06 1.65 5.14
N ASP A 303 -10.62 1.12 6.23
CA ASP A 303 -12.00 1.42 6.64
C ASP A 303 -11.98 2.62 7.60
N PRO A 304 -12.53 3.79 7.21
CA PRO A 304 -12.60 4.97 8.06
C PRO A 304 -13.13 4.72 9.47
N ALA A 305 -14.05 3.76 9.66
CA ALA A 305 -14.63 3.48 10.98
C ALA A 305 -13.64 2.82 11.95
N THR A 306 -12.57 2.22 11.44
CA THR A 306 -11.59 1.44 12.21
C THR A 306 -10.24 2.13 12.37
N MET A 307 -10.05 3.27 11.70
CA MET A 307 -8.81 4.02 11.77
C MET A 307 -8.67 4.75 13.11
N SER A 308 -7.43 5.04 13.51
CA SER A 308 -7.17 5.98 14.60
C SER A 308 -7.28 7.40 14.08
N HIS A 309 -8.21 8.19 14.61
CA HIS A 309 -8.40 9.60 14.25
C HIS A 309 -7.75 10.51 15.30
N GLY A 310 -6.84 11.38 14.84
CA GLY A 310 -6.19 12.39 15.65
C GLY A 310 -6.62 13.80 15.26
N TYR A 311 -6.62 14.71 16.25
CA TYR A 311 -6.99 16.11 16.06
C TYR A 311 -5.98 17.00 16.80
N VAL A 312 -5.34 17.91 16.07
CA VAL A 312 -4.35 18.83 16.62
C VAL A 312 -4.87 20.26 16.47
N PRO A 313 -5.27 20.94 17.56
CA PRO A 313 -5.58 22.36 17.49
C PRO A 313 -4.26 23.13 17.29
N ILE A 314 -3.98 23.63 16.10
CA ILE A 314 -2.71 24.33 15.80
C ILE A 314 -2.71 25.78 16.31
N ARG A 315 -3.88 26.42 16.33
CA ARG A 315 -4.10 27.74 16.95
C ARG A 315 -5.58 27.88 17.37
N PRO A 316 -5.96 28.92 18.13
CA PRO A 316 -7.36 29.11 18.53
C PRO A 316 -8.30 29.08 17.31
N GLY A 317 -9.31 28.21 17.36
CA GLY A 317 -10.30 28.07 16.30
C GLY A 317 -9.85 27.30 15.05
N VAL A 318 -8.59 26.86 14.94
CA VAL A 318 -8.09 26.09 13.80
C VAL A 318 -7.43 24.79 14.27
N GLN A 319 -7.99 23.66 13.82
CA GLN A 319 -7.48 22.32 14.06
C GLN A 319 -7.23 21.57 12.75
N LEU A 320 -6.26 20.66 12.79
CA LEU A 320 -6.02 19.69 11.73
C LEU A 320 -6.41 18.29 12.21
N HIS A 321 -7.22 17.62 11.42
CA HIS A 321 -7.54 16.20 11.54
C HIS A 321 -6.52 15.37 10.74
N PHE A 322 -6.21 14.18 11.24
CA PHE A 322 -5.41 13.19 10.55
C PHE A 322 -5.84 11.77 10.96
N VAL A 323 -5.51 10.79 10.12
CA VAL A 323 -5.52 9.39 10.54
C VAL A 323 -4.10 8.88 10.75
N GLU A 324 -3.96 7.94 11.67
CA GLU A 324 -2.66 7.40 12.08
C GLU A 324 -2.63 5.89 12.03
N MET A 325 -1.53 5.33 11.54
CA MET A 325 -1.27 3.90 11.55
C MET A 325 0.22 3.59 11.61
N GLY A 326 0.59 2.51 12.31
CA GLY A 326 1.96 2.02 12.36
C GLY A 326 2.82 2.69 13.44
N HIS A 327 4.11 2.36 13.41
CA HIS A 327 5.12 2.82 14.37
C HIS A 327 6.45 2.97 13.65
N GLY A 328 7.39 3.72 14.22
CA GLY A 328 8.69 4.00 13.61
C GLY A 328 8.81 5.46 13.13
N PRO A 329 9.68 5.76 12.15
CA PRO A 329 9.87 7.11 11.64
C PRO A 329 8.56 7.68 11.09
N ALA A 330 8.29 8.94 11.40
CA ALA A 330 7.03 9.59 11.00
C ALA A 330 7.02 9.90 9.49
N ILE A 331 5.94 9.52 8.82
CA ILE A 331 5.61 9.93 7.46
C ILE A 331 4.34 10.77 7.51
N CYS A 332 4.39 11.98 6.97
CA CYS A 332 3.24 12.86 6.80
C CYS A 332 2.78 12.81 5.33
N LEU A 333 1.55 12.31 5.09
CA LEU A 333 0.94 12.25 3.76
C LEU A 333 0.01 13.46 3.56
N CYS A 334 0.26 14.23 2.50
CA CYS A 334 -0.48 15.45 2.15
C CYS A 334 -1.21 15.24 0.81
N HIS A 335 -2.54 15.19 0.83
CA HIS A 335 -3.35 15.09 -0.40
C HIS A 335 -3.47 16.44 -1.15
N GLY A 336 -4.04 16.44 -2.35
CA GLY A 336 -4.31 17.62 -3.16
C GLY A 336 -5.80 17.98 -3.27
N PHE A 337 -6.18 18.54 -4.42
CA PHE A 337 -7.53 19.04 -4.68
C PHE A 337 -8.32 18.20 -5.71
N PRO A 338 -9.63 17.95 -5.51
CA PRO A 338 -10.41 18.06 -4.28
C PRO A 338 -10.47 16.69 -3.59
N GLU A 339 -9.53 16.42 -2.69
CA GLU A 339 -9.31 15.08 -2.14
C GLU A 339 -9.66 14.95 -0.65
N SER A 340 -9.20 13.86 -0.04
CA SER A 340 -9.23 13.63 1.40
C SER A 340 -8.00 12.81 1.83
N TRP A 341 -7.73 12.70 3.13
CA TRP A 341 -6.81 11.67 3.66
C TRP A 341 -7.10 10.27 3.07
N LEU A 342 -8.38 9.97 2.76
CA LEU A 342 -8.83 8.69 2.19
C LEU A 342 -8.26 8.40 0.79
N SER A 343 -7.72 9.42 0.10
CA SER A 343 -6.96 9.21 -1.15
C SER A 343 -5.73 8.31 -0.92
N TRP A 344 -5.18 8.30 0.29
CA TRP A 344 -4.02 7.51 0.68
C TRP A 344 -4.35 6.12 1.24
N ARG A 345 -5.61 5.67 1.17
CA ARG A 345 -6.08 4.43 1.82
C ARG A 345 -5.31 3.16 1.44
N TYR A 346 -4.69 3.13 0.27
CA TYR A 346 -3.85 2.01 -0.15
C TYR A 346 -2.39 2.13 0.29
N GLN A 347 -1.92 3.34 0.59
CA GLN A 347 -0.56 3.63 1.02
C GLN A 347 -0.43 3.52 2.53
N ILE A 348 -1.45 3.94 3.29
CA ILE A 348 -1.40 3.95 4.76
C ILE A 348 -1.05 2.57 5.33
N PRO A 349 -1.75 1.47 4.97
CA PRO A 349 -1.40 0.15 5.49
C PRO A 349 -0.01 -0.31 5.03
N ALA A 350 0.28 -0.15 3.73
CA ALA A 350 1.55 -0.61 3.14
C ALA A 350 2.78 0.07 3.74
N LEU A 351 2.70 1.38 3.99
CA LEU A 351 3.78 2.14 4.64
C LEU A 351 3.88 1.80 6.13
N ALA A 352 2.74 1.57 6.80
CA ALA A 352 2.75 1.14 8.20
C ALA A 352 3.33 -0.26 8.38
N ASP A 353 3.01 -1.19 7.47
CA ASP A 353 3.56 -2.54 7.43
C ASP A 353 5.07 -2.51 7.19
N ALA A 354 5.56 -1.59 6.33
CA ALA A 354 6.98 -1.34 6.11
C ALA A 354 7.74 -0.71 7.31
N GLY A 355 7.08 -0.54 8.47
CA GLY A 355 7.70 -0.08 9.71
C GLY A 355 7.76 1.44 9.88
N PHE A 356 6.81 2.16 9.29
CA PHE A 356 6.67 3.61 9.46
C PHE A 356 5.44 4.00 10.28
N ARG A 357 5.54 5.13 10.98
CA ARG A 357 4.41 5.80 11.62
C ARG A 357 3.77 6.73 10.59
N VAL A 358 2.67 6.30 9.98
CA VAL A 358 1.98 7.04 8.93
C VAL A 358 0.95 7.98 9.54
N ILE A 359 1.04 9.26 9.19
CA ILE A 359 0.12 10.34 9.54
C ILE A 359 -0.46 10.85 8.20
N ALA A 360 -1.67 10.43 7.85
CA ALA A 360 -2.35 10.94 6.67
C ALA A 360 -3.24 12.12 7.06
N LEU A 361 -2.84 13.31 6.65
CA LEU A 361 -3.54 14.55 6.98
C LEU A 361 -4.82 14.67 6.18
N GLU A 362 -5.86 15.17 6.84
CA GLU A 362 -6.90 15.92 6.16
C GLU A 362 -6.42 17.37 6.07
N MET A 363 -6.09 17.86 4.88
CA MET A 363 -5.47 19.17 4.72
C MET A 363 -6.44 20.28 5.15
N LYS A 364 -5.91 21.45 5.52
CA LYS A 364 -6.72 22.61 5.91
C LYS A 364 -7.75 22.94 4.82
N GLY A 365 -9.02 23.14 5.22
CA GLY A 365 -10.13 23.33 4.29
C GLY A 365 -10.92 22.07 3.93
N TYR A 366 -10.44 20.88 4.30
CA TYR A 366 -11.04 19.61 3.92
C TYR A 366 -11.56 18.84 5.13
N GLY A 367 -12.59 18.02 4.91
CA GLY A 367 -13.10 17.02 5.85
C GLY A 367 -13.34 17.53 7.27
N GLU A 368 -12.62 16.98 8.24
CA GLU A 368 -12.73 17.34 9.66
C GLU A 368 -11.66 18.34 10.14
N SER A 369 -10.78 18.77 9.24
CA SER A 369 -9.91 19.91 9.47
C SER A 369 -10.70 21.20 9.34
N THR A 370 -10.31 22.23 10.10
CA THR A 370 -10.99 23.53 10.03
C THR A 370 -10.86 24.12 8.62
N ALA A 371 -11.93 24.76 8.15
CA ALA A 371 -11.99 25.47 6.88
C ALA A 371 -12.28 26.98 7.07
N PRO A 372 -11.28 27.79 7.46
CA PRO A 372 -11.44 29.25 7.55
C PRO A 372 -11.86 29.85 6.19
N PRO A 373 -12.73 30.87 6.12
CA PRO A 373 -13.20 31.40 4.85
C PRO A 373 -12.19 32.31 4.13
N GLU A 374 -11.20 32.86 4.84
CA GLU A 374 -10.22 33.82 4.31
C GLU A 374 -9.30 33.16 3.28
N ILE A 375 -8.94 33.89 2.21
CA ILE A 375 -8.13 33.34 1.11
C ILE A 375 -6.68 33.12 1.58
N GLU A 376 -6.15 34.09 2.33
CA GLU A 376 -4.76 34.17 2.76
C GLU A 376 -4.37 33.01 3.70
N GLU A 377 -5.37 32.42 4.38
CA GLU A 377 -5.24 31.25 5.25
C GLU A 377 -4.73 30.00 4.52
N TYR A 378 -4.79 30.01 3.18
CA TYR A 378 -4.41 28.92 2.29
C TYR A 378 -3.19 29.25 1.42
N SER A 379 -2.49 30.34 1.72
CA SER A 379 -1.17 30.59 1.13
C SER A 379 -0.19 29.48 1.52
N GLN A 380 0.74 29.16 0.62
CA GLN A 380 1.74 28.11 0.86
C GLN A 380 2.60 28.40 2.09
N GLU A 381 2.90 29.68 2.34
CA GLU A 381 3.59 30.12 3.56
C GLU A 381 2.80 29.77 4.81
N GLN A 382 1.50 30.09 4.84
CA GLN A 382 0.65 29.84 5.99
C GLN A 382 0.44 28.34 6.23
N ILE A 383 0.21 27.56 5.17
CA ILE A 383 0.09 26.10 5.25
C ILE A 383 1.37 25.48 5.82
N CYS A 384 2.55 25.88 5.33
CA CYS A 384 3.81 25.33 5.83
C CYS A 384 4.03 25.67 7.31
N LYS A 385 3.70 26.90 7.75
CA LYS A 385 3.72 27.28 9.18
C LYS A 385 2.75 26.46 10.03
N ASP A 386 1.55 26.21 9.52
CA ASP A 386 0.55 25.40 10.19
C ASP A 386 1.05 23.95 10.39
N LEU A 387 1.77 23.40 9.40
CA LEU A 387 2.38 22.07 9.48
C LEU A 387 3.58 21.99 10.44
N THR A 388 4.40 23.03 10.57
CA THR A 388 5.47 23.03 11.58
C THR A 388 4.91 23.03 13.00
N ILE A 389 3.87 23.83 13.25
CA ILE A 389 3.14 23.85 14.53
C ILE A 389 2.48 22.50 14.80
N PHE A 390 1.89 21.89 13.78
CA PHE A 390 1.31 20.54 13.87
C PHE A 390 2.33 19.52 14.35
N LEU A 391 3.53 19.49 13.74
CA LEU A 391 4.62 18.60 14.17
C LEU A 391 5.09 18.91 15.59
N ASP A 392 5.21 20.19 15.97
CA ASP A 392 5.60 20.59 17.33
C ASP A 392 4.64 20.04 18.39
N LYS A 393 3.33 20.17 18.14
CA LYS A 393 2.30 19.68 19.07
C LYS A 393 2.26 18.16 19.20
N LEU A 394 2.68 17.44 18.17
CA LEU A 394 2.84 15.98 18.22
C LEU A 394 4.20 15.54 18.78
N GLY A 395 5.09 16.48 19.11
CA GLY A 395 6.45 16.18 19.57
C GLY A 395 7.32 15.52 18.49
N ILE A 396 7.03 15.79 17.21
CA ILE A 396 7.74 15.21 16.07
C ILE A 396 8.80 16.21 15.60
N PRO A 397 10.10 15.94 15.82
CA PRO A 397 11.15 16.86 15.39
C PRO A 397 11.27 16.90 13.86
N GLN A 398 11.20 15.73 13.22
CA GLN A 398 11.26 15.58 11.76
C GLN A 398 10.28 14.51 11.29
N ALA A 399 9.75 14.71 10.08
CA ALA A 399 8.97 13.70 9.36
C ALA A 399 9.45 13.58 7.91
N VAL A 400 9.23 12.43 7.30
CA VAL A 400 9.22 12.31 5.84
C VAL A 400 7.91 12.92 5.34
N PHE A 401 7.98 13.77 4.33
CA PHE A 401 6.79 14.40 3.74
C PHE A 401 6.53 13.83 2.35
N ILE A 402 5.33 13.30 2.12
CA ILE A 402 4.90 12.76 0.83
C ILE A 402 3.64 13.49 0.39
N GLY A 403 3.69 14.17 -0.75
CA GLY A 403 2.60 15.00 -1.23
C GLY A 403 2.12 14.61 -2.63
N HIS A 404 0.86 14.86 -2.94
CA HIS A 404 0.28 14.73 -4.28
C HIS A 404 -0.48 16.01 -4.64
N ASP A 405 -0.46 16.42 -5.92
CA ASP A 405 -1.08 17.66 -6.43
C ASP A 405 -0.68 18.89 -5.56
N TRP A 406 -1.61 19.61 -4.91
CA TRP A 406 -1.31 20.72 -4.01
C TRP A 406 -0.51 20.29 -2.78
N GLY A 407 -0.76 19.09 -2.26
CA GLY A 407 0.07 18.47 -1.24
C GLY A 407 1.52 18.31 -1.72
N GLY A 408 1.71 17.97 -3.00
CA GLY A 408 3.03 17.91 -3.66
C GLY A 408 3.75 19.27 -3.65
N ALA A 409 3.04 20.36 -3.92
CA ALA A 409 3.59 21.71 -3.83
C ALA A 409 3.99 22.06 -2.38
N VAL A 410 3.15 21.70 -1.40
CA VAL A 410 3.42 21.93 0.03
C VAL A 410 4.69 21.22 0.47
N VAL A 411 4.85 19.94 0.14
CA VAL A 411 6.01 19.18 0.64
C VAL A 411 7.33 19.67 0.03
N TRP A 412 7.33 20.16 -1.22
CA TRP A 412 8.49 20.84 -1.77
C TRP A 412 8.82 22.14 -1.02
N ASN A 413 7.80 22.94 -0.69
CA ASN A 413 7.98 24.16 0.08
C ASN A 413 8.43 23.89 1.52
N MET A 414 7.91 22.84 2.17
CA MET A 414 8.39 22.37 3.47
C MET A 414 9.89 22.06 3.41
N ALA A 415 10.33 21.31 2.39
CA ALA A 415 11.74 20.95 2.23
C ALA A 415 12.64 22.18 1.98
N LEU A 416 12.12 23.21 1.29
CA LEU A 416 12.87 24.43 0.95
C LEU A 416 12.97 25.43 2.10
N PHE A 417 11.90 25.60 2.87
CA PHE A 417 11.77 26.62 3.91
C PHE A 417 11.99 26.11 5.33
N TYR A 418 11.70 24.84 5.59
CA TYR A 418 11.84 24.19 6.89
C TYR A 418 12.66 22.88 6.77
N PRO A 419 13.86 22.92 6.16
CA PRO A 419 14.68 21.73 5.92
C PRO A 419 15.00 20.96 7.21
N GLU A 420 15.07 21.66 8.35
CA GLU A 420 15.29 21.09 9.67
C GLU A 420 14.12 20.22 10.17
N ARG A 421 12.93 20.35 9.58
CA ARG A 421 11.72 19.58 9.92
C ARG A 421 11.45 18.44 8.95
N VAL A 422 12.18 18.37 7.84
CA VAL A 422 11.95 17.41 6.76
C VAL A 422 13.08 16.40 6.69
N ARG A 423 12.78 15.15 7.07
CA ARG A 423 13.74 14.04 7.02
C ARG A 423 14.07 13.66 5.57
N ALA A 424 13.04 13.56 4.75
CA ALA A 424 13.07 13.30 3.32
C ALA A 424 11.76 13.80 2.69
N VAL A 425 11.74 14.01 1.37
CA VAL A 425 10.57 14.55 0.67
C VAL A 425 10.24 13.76 -0.60
N ALA A 426 8.97 13.47 -0.83
CA ALA A 426 8.50 12.86 -2.06
C ALA A 426 7.27 13.61 -2.61
N SER A 427 7.22 13.81 -3.93
CA SER A 427 6.05 14.36 -4.60
C SER A 427 5.55 13.42 -5.69
N LEU A 428 4.23 13.25 -5.74
CA LEU A 428 3.52 12.56 -6.80
C LEU A 428 2.93 13.59 -7.75
N ASN A 429 3.28 13.48 -9.03
CA ASN A 429 2.83 14.29 -10.15
C ASN A 429 3.40 15.72 -10.15
N THR A 430 3.32 16.43 -9.03
CA THR A 430 3.70 17.84 -8.91
C THR A 430 5.21 18.04 -8.93
N PRO A 431 5.79 18.65 -9.97
CA PRO A 431 7.22 18.92 -10.01
C PRO A 431 7.60 20.11 -9.12
N TYR A 432 8.85 20.16 -8.68
CA TYR A 432 9.44 21.38 -8.13
C TYR A 432 9.92 22.27 -9.27
N ARG A 433 9.59 23.57 -9.19
CA ARG A 433 10.19 24.61 -10.04
C ARG A 433 10.47 25.85 -9.18
N PRO A 434 11.69 26.40 -9.23
CA PRO A 434 11.99 27.65 -8.54
C PRO A 434 11.16 28.80 -9.13
N ALA A 435 10.86 29.80 -8.30
CA ALA A 435 10.22 31.02 -8.77
C ALA A 435 11.21 31.86 -9.60
N ASP A 436 10.76 32.33 -10.75
CA ASP A 436 11.53 33.21 -11.64
C ASP A 436 11.13 34.67 -11.39
N PRO A 437 12.07 35.56 -10.98
CA PRO A 437 11.77 36.98 -10.75
C PRO A 437 11.57 37.79 -12.05
N THR A 438 11.89 37.22 -13.21
CA THR A 438 11.87 37.91 -14.51
C THR A 438 10.53 37.79 -15.23
N VAL A 439 9.59 37.02 -14.68
CA VAL A 439 8.29 36.75 -15.30
C VAL A 439 7.14 37.22 -14.42
N ASP A 440 6.00 37.57 -15.02
CA ASP A 440 4.75 37.63 -14.29
C ASP A 440 4.17 36.22 -14.21
N ILE A 441 4.00 35.70 -12.98
CA ILE A 441 3.50 34.35 -12.75
C ILE A 441 2.11 34.10 -13.32
N VAL A 442 1.21 35.09 -13.26
CA VAL A 442 -0.16 34.98 -13.77
C VAL A 442 -0.13 34.90 -15.30
N GLU A 443 0.61 35.77 -15.96
CA GLU A 443 0.73 35.76 -17.42
C GLU A 443 1.46 34.50 -17.92
N THR A 444 2.46 34.03 -17.17
CA THR A 444 3.15 32.77 -17.46
C THR A 444 2.18 31.60 -17.35
N MET A 445 1.39 31.51 -16.28
CA MET A 445 0.41 30.45 -16.10
C MET A 445 -0.68 30.46 -17.18
N LYS A 446 -1.18 31.64 -17.60
CA LYS A 446 -2.12 31.78 -18.72
C LYS A 446 -1.56 31.25 -20.05
N SER A 447 -0.24 31.26 -20.23
CA SER A 447 0.39 30.73 -21.45
C SER A 447 0.31 29.20 -21.56
N PHE A 448 -0.08 28.50 -20.48
CA PHE A 448 -0.31 27.06 -20.47
C PHE A 448 -1.81 26.76 -20.51
N PRO A 449 -2.37 26.33 -21.66
CA PRO A 449 -3.82 26.13 -21.81
C PRO A 449 -4.41 25.12 -20.80
N MET A 450 -3.61 24.15 -20.37
CA MET A 450 -4.01 23.15 -19.37
C MET A 450 -4.32 23.72 -17.97
N PHE A 451 -3.92 24.96 -17.67
CA PHE A 451 -4.20 25.64 -16.41
C PHE A 451 -5.40 26.58 -16.47
N ASP A 452 -6.14 26.64 -17.58
CA ASP A 452 -7.32 27.51 -17.75
C ASP A 452 -8.35 27.34 -16.62
N TYR A 453 -8.58 26.10 -16.16
CA TYR A 453 -9.46 25.81 -15.03
C TYR A 453 -9.05 26.52 -13.72
N GLN A 454 -7.76 26.76 -13.49
CA GLN A 454 -7.29 27.45 -12.29
C GLN A 454 -7.71 28.92 -12.29
N PHE A 455 -7.89 29.51 -13.47
CA PHE A 455 -8.40 30.88 -13.64
C PHE A 455 -9.91 30.95 -13.46
N TYR A 456 -10.66 29.91 -13.86
CA TYR A 456 -12.07 29.76 -13.49
C TYR A 456 -12.27 29.72 -11.96
N PHE A 457 -11.34 29.12 -11.22
CA PHE A 457 -11.39 29.03 -9.75
C PHE A 457 -11.09 30.34 -9.00
N GLN A 458 -10.62 31.39 -9.67
CA GLN A 458 -10.16 32.60 -8.98
C GLN A 458 -11.29 33.40 -8.34
N GLU A 459 -12.43 33.54 -9.04
CA GLU A 459 -13.55 34.36 -8.55
C GLU A 459 -14.28 33.64 -7.39
N PRO A 460 -14.28 34.19 -6.17
CA PRO A 460 -14.94 33.58 -5.03
C PRO A 460 -16.44 33.43 -5.23
N GLY A 461 -16.96 32.22 -5.01
CA GLY A 461 -18.38 31.90 -5.13
C GLY A 461 -18.79 31.33 -6.48
N VAL A 462 -18.02 31.55 -7.55
CA VAL A 462 -18.37 31.04 -8.90
C VAL A 462 -18.18 29.53 -8.98
N ALA A 463 -16.96 29.06 -8.74
CA ALA A 463 -16.66 27.63 -8.77
C ALA A 463 -17.31 26.89 -7.60
N GLU A 464 -17.41 27.51 -6.42
CA GLU A 464 -18.17 26.96 -5.28
C GLU A 464 -19.61 26.64 -5.71
N ALA A 465 -20.31 27.60 -6.32
CA ALA A 465 -21.70 27.41 -6.72
C ALA A 465 -21.89 26.28 -7.75
N GLU A 466 -20.94 26.08 -8.68
CA GLU A 466 -20.99 24.96 -9.62
C GLU A 466 -20.71 23.62 -8.93
N LEU A 467 -19.62 23.55 -8.16
CA LEU A 467 -19.11 22.30 -7.58
C LEU A 467 -19.99 21.79 -6.42
N GLU A 468 -20.62 22.69 -5.67
CA GLU A 468 -21.49 22.38 -4.53
C GLU A 468 -22.94 22.09 -4.94
N LYS A 469 -23.35 22.47 -6.15
CA LYS A 469 -24.72 22.21 -6.66
C LYS A 469 -25.07 20.73 -6.61
N ASP A 470 -24.11 19.89 -7.00
CA ASP A 470 -24.18 18.43 -6.84
C ASP A 470 -22.75 17.91 -6.62
N ILE A 471 -22.39 17.76 -5.34
CA ILE A 471 -21.08 17.29 -4.90
C ILE A 471 -20.79 15.87 -5.43
N GLY A 472 -21.80 15.01 -5.48
CA GLY A 472 -21.65 13.65 -5.99
C GLY A 472 -21.30 13.66 -7.48
N ARG A 473 -22.02 14.44 -8.28
CA ARG A 473 -21.72 14.65 -9.70
C ARG A 473 -20.32 15.24 -9.88
N THR A 474 -19.95 16.26 -9.11
CA THR A 474 -18.62 16.88 -9.14
C THR A 474 -17.52 15.85 -8.91
N LEU A 475 -17.59 15.07 -7.84
CA LEU A 475 -16.55 14.09 -7.50
C LEU A 475 -16.48 12.97 -8.54
N LYS A 476 -17.62 12.48 -9.04
CA LYS A 476 -17.66 11.48 -10.12
C LYS A 476 -17.12 12.01 -11.45
N ALA A 477 -17.21 13.31 -11.70
CA ALA A 477 -16.64 13.96 -12.89
C ALA A 477 -15.12 14.09 -12.80
N LEU A 478 -14.62 14.54 -11.64
CA LEU A 478 -13.21 14.89 -11.44
C LEU A 478 -12.34 13.67 -11.14
N ILE A 479 -12.76 12.83 -10.18
CA ILE A 479 -11.97 11.70 -9.69
C ILE A 479 -12.28 10.45 -10.50
N ARG A 480 -11.57 10.30 -11.62
CA ARG A 480 -11.77 9.20 -12.59
C ARG A 480 -10.47 8.58 -13.06
N SER A 481 -10.50 7.27 -13.35
CA SER A 481 -9.38 6.57 -13.95
C SER A 481 -9.24 6.89 -15.44
N THR A 482 -8.00 6.81 -15.93
CA THR A 482 -7.66 6.89 -17.36
C THR A 482 -7.91 5.59 -18.12
N ARG A 483 -8.31 4.52 -17.41
CA ARG A 483 -8.67 3.22 -17.97
C ARG A 483 -9.82 3.35 -18.98
N PRO A 484 -9.79 2.65 -20.13
CA PRO A 484 -10.81 2.78 -21.18
C PRO A 484 -12.24 2.58 -20.68
N GLU A 485 -12.44 1.68 -19.72
CA GLU A 485 -13.73 1.32 -19.14
C GLU A 485 -14.35 2.48 -18.34
N ASP A 486 -13.51 3.41 -17.88
CA ASP A 486 -13.91 4.51 -17.00
C ASP A 486 -14.02 5.87 -17.74
N ARG A 487 -13.77 5.86 -19.05
CA ARG A 487 -13.81 7.08 -19.88
C ARG A 487 -15.24 7.54 -20.12
N LEU A 488 -15.46 8.82 -19.87
CA LEU A 488 -16.67 9.50 -20.34
C LEU A 488 -16.49 9.88 -21.81
N HIS A 489 -17.43 9.45 -22.66
CA HIS A 489 -17.41 9.81 -24.08
C HIS A 489 -17.94 11.23 -24.28
N SER A 490 -17.29 11.99 -25.17
CA SER A 490 -17.77 13.29 -25.64
C SER A 490 -17.91 14.38 -24.57
N VAL A 491 -17.17 14.28 -23.46
CA VAL A 491 -17.12 15.33 -22.44
C VAL A 491 -15.95 16.31 -22.69
N PRO A 492 -16.12 17.60 -22.37
CA PRO A 492 -15.01 18.55 -22.42
C PRO A 492 -13.90 18.20 -21.41
N GLY A 493 -12.64 18.41 -21.78
CA GLY A 493 -11.52 18.32 -20.85
C GLY A 493 -11.35 19.60 -20.02
N LEU A 494 -10.22 19.71 -19.29
CA LEU A 494 -9.87 20.87 -18.47
C LEU A 494 -9.43 22.12 -19.28
N LEU A 495 -9.36 22.02 -20.62
CA LEU A 495 -9.01 23.11 -21.52
C LEU A 495 -10.24 23.97 -21.83
N GLY A 496 -10.16 25.30 -21.77
CA GLY A 496 -11.25 26.20 -22.18
C GLY A 496 -12.46 26.19 -21.24
N VAL A 497 -12.23 25.99 -19.95
CA VAL A 497 -13.25 26.04 -18.88
C VAL A 497 -13.85 27.44 -18.78
N GLN A 498 -13.02 28.49 -18.87
CA GLN A 498 -13.51 29.86 -18.77
C GLN A 498 -14.46 30.22 -19.93
N GLU A 499 -14.12 29.83 -21.15
CA GLU A 499 -14.95 30.07 -22.34
C GLU A 499 -16.28 29.32 -22.28
N ARG A 500 -16.27 28.08 -21.77
CA ARG A 500 -17.51 27.31 -21.56
C ARG A 500 -18.36 27.83 -20.40
N GLY A 501 -17.80 28.64 -19.52
CA GLY A 501 -18.50 29.17 -18.34
C GLY A 501 -18.65 28.19 -17.18
N GLY A 502 -17.88 27.11 -17.15
CA GLY A 502 -17.93 26.14 -16.05
C GLY A 502 -17.12 24.86 -16.32
N LEU A 503 -16.68 24.23 -15.23
CA LEU A 503 -15.90 23.01 -15.24
C LEU A 503 -16.75 21.81 -15.69
N LEU A 504 -18.01 21.75 -15.24
CA LEU A 504 -18.95 20.66 -15.49
C LEU A 504 -19.92 20.97 -16.64
N VAL A 505 -19.81 22.13 -17.28
CA VAL A 505 -20.58 22.46 -18.48
C VAL A 505 -20.19 21.51 -19.61
N GLY A 506 -21.18 20.79 -20.14
CA GLY A 506 -21.00 19.75 -21.16
C GLY A 506 -20.81 18.34 -20.62
N PHE A 507 -20.76 18.16 -19.29
CA PHE A 507 -20.82 16.83 -18.65
C PHE A 507 -22.28 16.38 -18.50
N PRO A 508 -22.58 15.07 -18.53
CA PRO A 508 -23.92 14.59 -18.24
C PRO A 508 -24.32 14.90 -16.79
N GLU A 509 -25.62 14.98 -16.52
CA GLU A 509 -26.14 15.18 -15.16
C GLU A 509 -25.89 13.94 -14.29
N ASP A 510 -26.20 12.75 -14.82
CA ASP A 510 -25.88 11.48 -14.15
C ASP A 510 -24.56 10.91 -14.69
N ILE A 511 -23.53 11.01 -13.85
CA ILE A 511 -22.19 10.49 -14.16
C ILE A 511 -22.04 9.14 -13.44
N PRO A 512 -21.62 8.06 -14.12
CA PRO A 512 -21.36 6.78 -13.47
C PRO A 512 -20.19 6.89 -12.50
N GLU A 513 -20.20 6.08 -11.45
CA GLU A 513 -19.07 5.96 -10.53
C GLU A 513 -17.79 5.50 -11.24
N SER A 514 -16.64 5.85 -10.65
CA SER A 514 -15.35 5.49 -11.20
C SER A 514 -14.84 4.18 -10.61
N LEU A 515 -14.06 3.43 -11.40
CA LEU A 515 -13.33 2.26 -10.90
C LEU A 515 -12.39 2.58 -9.72
N ILE A 516 -11.95 3.84 -9.57
CA ILE A 516 -11.04 4.26 -8.49
C ILE A 516 -11.74 4.99 -7.33
N LEU A 517 -13.02 5.36 -7.49
CA LEU A 517 -13.84 5.98 -6.45
C LEU A 517 -15.32 5.61 -6.64
N HIS A 518 -15.81 4.70 -5.80
CA HIS A 518 -17.16 4.13 -5.88
C HIS A 518 -17.71 3.73 -4.50
N GLY A 519 -19.00 3.46 -4.43
CA GLY A 519 -19.67 2.92 -3.25
C GLY A 519 -19.44 3.73 -1.98
N ALA A 520 -19.06 3.05 -0.89
CA ALA A 520 -18.85 3.67 0.42
C ALA A 520 -17.71 4.71 0.42
N GLU A 521 -16.68 4.53 -0.40
CA GLU A 521 -15.57 5.49 -0.51
C GLU A 521 -16.05 6.80 -1.12
N LEU A 522 -16.82 6.73 -2.22
CA LEU A 522 -17.43 7.92 -2.81
C LEU A 522 -18.36 8.62 -1.81
N GLN A 523 -19.18 7.84 -1.09
CA GLN A 523 -20.09 8.43 -0.10
C GLN A 523 -19.33 9.17 1.00
N TYR A 524 -18.20 8.62 1.45
CA TYR A 524 -17.33 9.29 2.41
C TYR A 524 -16.90 10.66 1.90
N TYR A 525 -16.40 10.76 0.66
CA TYR A 525 -15.99 12.06 0.10
C TYR A 525 -17.18 13.03 0.03
N ILE A 526 -18.34 12.57 -0.44
CA ILE A 526 -19.55 13.41 -0.51
C ILE A 526 -19.88 13.99 0.87
N GLU A 527 -19.92 13.15 1.91
CA GLU A 527 -20.19 13.58 3.28
C GLU A 527 -19.17 14.58 3.81
N ARG A 528 -17.88 14.43 3.46
CA ARG A 528 -16.83 15.37 3.85
C ARG A 528 -17.02 16.73 3.17
N PHE A 529 -17.24 16.74 1.87
CA PHE A 529 -17.43 17.99 1.12
C PHE A 529 -18.78 18.66 1.45
N GLN A 530 -19.80 17.92 1.87
CA GLN A 530 -21.05 18.49 2.38
C GLN A 530 -20.86 19.29 3.68
N ARG A 531 -19.81 19.03 4.46
CA ARG A 531 -19.55 19.75 5.72
C ARG A 531 -18.93 21.13 5.50
N SER A 532 -17.90 21.22 4.67
CA SER A 532 -17.10 22.45 4.50
C SER A 532 -17.21 23.09 3.11
N GLY A 533 -17.84 22.42 2.15
CA GLY A 533 -17.92 22.87 0.77
C GLY A 533 -16.56 22.90 0.07
N PHE A 534 -16.51 23.67 -1.01
CA PHE A 534 -15.34 23.84 -1.88
C PHE A 534 -14.61 25.17 -1.67
N ARG A 535 -15.15 26.11 -0.86
CA ARG A 535 -14.49 27.41 -0.63
C ARG A 535 -13.05 27.26 -0.12
N GLY A 536 -12.85 26.54 0.97
CA GLY A 536 -11.53 26.27 1.52
C GLY A 536 -10.61 25.57 0.51
N PRO A 537 -11.03 24.44 -0.09
CA PRO A 537 -10.30 23.77 -1.17
C PRO A 537 -9.92 24.67 -2.35
N LEU A 538 -10.81 25.54 -2.83
CA LEU A 538 -10.56 26.46 -3.93
C LEU A 538 -9.61 27.60 -3.55
N ASN A 539 -9.59 28.04 -2.28
CA ASN A 539 -8.68 29.08 -1.80
C ASN A 539 -7.20 28.71 -1.97
N TRP A 540 -6.85 27.43 -2.07
CA TRP A 540 -5.49 26.98 -2.42
C TRP A 540 -5.03 27.54 -3.77
N TYR A 541 -5.93 27.70 -4.75
CA TYR A 541 -5.63 28.28 -6.05
C TYR A 541 -5.62 29.82 -6.05
N ARG A 542 -6.13 30.49 -5.02
CA ARG A 542 -6.35 31.95 -4.98
C ARG A 542 -5.18 32.75 -4.41
N ASN A 543 -4.05 32.09 -4.18
CA ASN A 543 -2.83 32.68 -3.60
C ASN A 543 -1.66 32.78 -4.60
N MET A 544 -1.90 32.78 -5.92
CA MET A 544 -0.83 32.72 -6.94
C MET A 544 0.28 33.76 -6.74
N ARG A 545 -0.07 35.05 -6.63
CA ARG A 545 0.92 36.14 -6.45
C ARG A 545 1.58 36.12 -5.07
N PRO A 546 0.86 35.97 -3.94
CA PRO A 546 1.48 35.75 -2.63
C PRO A 546 2.47 34.58 -2.61
N ASN A 547 2.08 33.42 -3.14
CA ASN A 547 2.91 32.22 -3.18
C ASN A 547 4.18 32.44 -4.02
N TRP A 548 4.06 33.08 -5.19
CA TRP A 548 5.22 33.41 -6.02
C TRP A 548 6.17 34.38 -5.30
N ARG A 549 5.67 35.43 -4.65
CA ARG A 549 6.50 36.38 -3.87
C ARG A 549 7.24 35.68 -2.74
N TRP A 550 6.58 34.77 -2.03
CA TRP A 550 7.21 33.98 -0.98
C TRP A 550 8.29 33.06 -1.55
N ALA A 551 7.99 32.31 -2.62
CA ALA A 551 8.94 31.42 -3.29
C ALA A 551 10.18 32.15 -3.82
N LEU A 552 10.05 33.41 -4.28
CA LEU A 552 11.19 34.24 -4.68
C LEU A 552 12.22 34.47 -3.57
N SER A 553 11.81 34.47 -2.30
CA SER A 553 12.73 34.60 -1.16
C SER A 553 13.66 33.40 -0.99
N ALA A 554 13.36 32.29 -1.68
CA ALA A 554 14.15 31.07 -1.68
C ALA A 554 14.62 30.64 -3.09
N LYS A 555 14.53 31.51 -4.11
CA LYS A 555 14.81 31.17 -5.51
C LYS A 555 16.19 30.55 -5.77
N ASP A 556 17.19 30.91 -4.96
CA ASP A 556 18.58 30.44 -5.11
C ASP A 556 18.90 29.25 -4.19
N ARG A 557 17.94 28.76 -3.40
CA ARG A 557 18.12 27.62 -2.49
C ARG A 557 18.00 26.29 -3.24
N LYS A 558 18.69 25.28 -2.71
CA LYS A 558 18.60 23.88 -3.18
C LYS A 558 18.02 22.99 -2.10
N ILE A 559 17.32 21.94 -2.53
CA ILE A 559 16.82 20.87 -1.66
C ILE A 559 17.91 19.80 -1.58
N LEU A 560 18.50 19.64 -0.39
CA LEU A 560 19.71 18.83 -0.19
C LEU A 560 19.45 17.49 0.50
N MET A 561 18.31 17.33 1.16
CA MET A 561 17.90 16.05 1.77
C MET A 561 17.47 15.03 0.68
N PRO A 562 17.35 13.74 1.02
CA PRO A 562 16.82 12.74 0.09
C PRO A 562 15.45 13.14 -0.44
N ALA A 563 15.31 13.11 -1.77
CA ALA A 563 14.11 13.55 -2.46
C ALA A 563 13.65 12.54 -3.52
N LEU A 564 12.34 12.40 -3.72
CA LEU A 564 11.74 11.55 -4.75
C LEU A 564 10.72 12.34 -5.58
N MET A 565 10.85 12.25 -6.90
CA MET A 565 9.82 12.70 -7.84
C MET A 565 9.17 11.50 -8.53
N VAL A 566 7.86 11.29 -8.31
CA VAL A 566 7.08 10.26 -9.01
C VAL A 566 6.24 10.94 -10.09
N THR A 567 6.42 10.54 -11.35
CA THR A 567 5.66 11.08 -12.48
C THR A 567 4.62 10.09 -13.01
N ALA A 568 3.47 10.60 -13.45
CA ALA A 568 2.38 9.80 -14.00
C ALA A 568 2.24 10.06 -15.52
N GLY A 569 2.36 9.01 -16.34
CA GLY A 569 2.50 9.14 -17.80
C GLY A 569 1.26 9.65 -18.53
N LYS A 570 0.07 9.50 -17.92
CA LYS A 570 -1.23 9.95 -18.47
C LYS A 570 -1.84 11.11 -17.70
N ASP A 571 -1.10 11.74 -16.79
CA ASP A 571 -1.55 13.01 -16.22
C ASP A 571 -1.52 14.08 -17.32
N VAL A 572 -2.68 14.69 -17.57
CA VAL A 572 -2.87 15.68 -18.65
C VAL A 572 -2.63 17.11 -18.18
N VAL A 573 -2.45 17.34 -16.88
CA VAL A 573 -2.21 18.65 -16.26
C VAL A 573 -0.78 18.76 -15.75
N LEU A 574 -0.30 17.77 -15.01
CA LEU A 574 1.04 17.72 -14.44
C LEU A 574 1.91 16.75 -15.26
N LEU A 575 2.20 17.15 -16.50
CA LEU A 575 2.92 16.32 -17.45
C LEU A 575 4.30 15.92 -16.91
N PRO A 576 4.77 14.67 -17.14
CA PRO A 576 6.11 14.25 -16.73
C PRO A 576 7.23 15.18 -17.23
N SER A 577 7.06 15.77 -18.41
CA SER A 577 7.98 16.73 -19.01
C SER A 577 8.19 17.98 -18.17
N MET A 578 7.24 18.33 -17.30
CA MET A 578 7.35 19.49 -16.43
C MET A 578 8.40 19.33 -15.32
N SER A 579 8.75 18.08 -14.98
CA SER A 579 9.76 17.74 -13.98
C SER A 579 11.20 17.70 -14.51
N LYS A 580 11.41 17.95 -15.80
CA LYS A 580 12.75 18.00 -16.41
C LYS A 580 13.57 19.15 -15.81
N GLY A 581 14.82 18.89 -15.44
CA GLY A 581 15.74 19.88 -14.89
C GLY A 581 15.65 20.06 -13.37
N MET A 582 14.80 19.30 -12.66
CA MET A 582 14.73 19.36 -11.20
C MET A 582 16.06 19.04 -10.52
N GLU A 583 16.91 18.21 -11.12
CA GLU A 583 18.24 17.83 -10.62
C GLU A 583 19.17 19.04 -10.42
N GLU A 584 18.95 20.14 -11.13
CA GLU A 584 19.73 21.38 -10.95
C GLU A 584 19.54 21.97 -9.54
N TRP A 585 18.34 21.79 -8.98
CA TRP A 585 17.89 22.33 -7.70
C TRP A 585 17.83 21.29 -6.59
N ILE A 586 17.78 20.02 -6.97
CA ILE A 586 17.67 18.88 -6.06
C ILE A 586 18.74 17.84 -6.44
N PRO A 587 20.00 18.02 -5.99
CA PRO A 587 21.11 17.18 -6.45
C PRO A 587 20.97 15.70 -6.10
N GLN A 588 20.24 15.37 -5.02
CA GLN A 588 19.99 14.00 -4.57
C GLN A 588 18.64 13.44 -5.03
N LEU A 589 18.04 14.02 -6.08
CA LEU A 589 16.74 13.61 -6.59
C LEU A 589 16.78 12.18 -7.11
N ARG A 590 15.89 11.33 -6.58
CA ARG A 590 15.52 10.05 -7.17
C ARG A 590 14.20 10.18 -7.92
N ARG A 591 13.94 9.26 -8.85
CA ARG A 591 12.73 9.28 -9.69
C ARG A 591 11.99 7.96 -9.65
N GLY A 592 10.67 8.06 -9.62
CA GLY A 592 9.73 6.99 -9.96
C GLY A 592 8.91 7.41 -11.19
N HIS A 593 8.42 6.43 -11.94
CA HIS A 593 7.56 6.69 -13.10
C HIS A 593 6.48 5.62 -13.23
N LEU A 594 5.24 6.05 -13.47
CA LEU A 594 4.08 5.21 -13.67
C LEU A 594 3.45 5.53 -15.02
N GLU A 595 3.84 4.79 -16.06
CA GLU A 595 3.47 5.04 -17.46
C GLU A 595 1.95 5.08 -17.68
N ALA A 596 1.23 4.06 -17.21
CA ALA A 596 -0.21 3.94 -17.41
C ALA A 596 -1.03 4.60 -16.27
N CYS A 597 -0.57 5.71 -15.70
CA CYS A 597 -1.20 6.36 -14.56
C CYS A 597 -1.66 7.78 -14.90
N GLY A 598 -2.89 8.15 -14.52
CA GLY A 598 -3.41 9.50 -14.62
C GLY A 598 -3.09 10.34 -13.39
N HIS A 599 -3.94 11.35 -13.15
CA HIS A 599 -3.75 12.33 -12.08
C HIS A 599 -3.88 11.73 -10.68
N TRP A 600 -4.86 10.84 -10.46
CA TRP A 600 -5.22 10.26 -9.15
C TRP A 600 -4.32 9.07 -8.78
N THR A 601 -3.02 9.33 -8.72
CA THR A 601 -1.95 8.32 -8.70
C THR A 601 -2.09 7.28 -7.60
N GLN A 602 -2.44 7.72 -6.39
CA GLN A 602 -2.61 6.90 -5.19
C GLN A 602 -3.63 5.78 -5.39
N MET A 603 -4.71 6.08 -6.12
CA MET A 603 -5.87 5.21 -6.31
C MET A 603 -5.82 4.50 -7.67
N GLU A 604 -5.14 5.08 -8.66
CA GLU A 604 -5.07 4.55 -10.01
C GLU A 604 -4.01 3.45 -10.18
N ARG A 605 -2.84 3.59 -9.53
CA ARG A 605 -1.77 2.58 -9.54
C ARG A 605 -1.21 2.32 -8.13
N PRO A 606 -2.07 1.94 -7.16
CA PRO A 606 -1.69 1.85 -5.74
C PRO A 606 -0.55 0.87 -5.47
N ALA A 607 -0.59 -0.34 -6.02
CA ALA A 607 0.45 -1.35 -5.76
C ALA A 607 1.83 -0.93 -6.30
N ALA A 608 1.86 -0.41 -7.52
CA ALA A 608 3.10 0.08 -8.14
C ALA A 608 3.64 1.31 -7.41
N LEU A 609 2.77 2.23 -6.98
CA LEU A 609 3.16 3.37 -6.15
C LEU A 609 3.75 2.90 -4.82
N ASN A 610 3.10 1.97 -4.12
CA ASN A 610 3.56 1.45 -2.83
C ASN A 610 4.98 0.88 -2.93
N ARG A 611 5.27 0.11 -3.99
CA ARG A 611 6.64 -0.38 -4.24
C ARG A 611 7.66 0.75 -4.36
N ILE A 612 7.37 1.75 -5.21
CA ILE A 612 8.26 2.89 -5.40
C ILE A 612 8.52 3.62 -4.08
N LEU A 613 7.48 3.84 -3.28
CA LEU A 613 7.61 4.55 -2.00
C LEU A 613 8.38 3.72 -0.97
N VAL A 614 8.05 2.44 -0.79
CA VAL A 614 8.73 1.56 0.17
C VAL A 614 10.19 1.36 -0.20
N GLU A 615 10.50 1.05 -1.46
CA GLU A 615 11.90 0.90 -1.94
C GLU A 615 12.71 2.18 -1.72
N TRP A 616 12.10 3.35 -1.93
CA TRP A 616 12.75 4.62 -1.67
C TRP A 616 13.00 4.86 -0.18
N LEU A 617 12.01 4.59 0.66
CA LEU A 617 12.05 4.76 2.11
C LEU A 617 13.07 3.82 2.78
N GLU A 618 13.13 2.56 2.36
CA GLU A 618 14.13 1.58 2.83
C GLU A 618 15.56 1.97 2.45
N GLY A 619 15.72 2.72 1.36
CA GLY A 619 16.99 3.26 0.92
C GLY A 619 17.46 4.50 1.68
N LEU A 620 16.67 5.04 2.61
CA LEU A 620 17.06 6.18 3.43
C LEU A 620 18.13 5.78 4.46
N PRO A 621 19.04 6.69 4.84
CA PRO A 621 20.03 6.39 5.88
C PRO A 621 19.33 6.04 7.19
N PRO A 622 19.72 4.94 7.88
CA PRO A 622 19.08 4.55 9.14
C PRO A 622 19.30 5.63 10.19
N ASP A 623 18.28 5.91 10.99
CA ASP A 623 18.48 6.60 12.26
C ASP A 623 19.25 5.66 13.19
N GLY A 624 20.25 6.18 13.91
CA GLY A 624 21.27 5.43 14.65
C GLY A 624 20.79 4.50 15.77
N ALA A 625 19.50 4.13 15.81
CA ALA A 625 18.89 3.26 16.82
C ALA A 625 17.94 2.16 16.28
N MET A 626 17.70 2.01 14.97
CA MET A 626 16.68 1.04 14.50
C MET A 626 17.23 -0.23 13.86
N LEU A 627 16.88 -1.37 14.47
CA LEU A 627 16.83 -2.69 13.82
C LEU A 627 15.80 -2.61 12.67
N ARG A 628 16.19 -3.06 11.47
CA ARG A 628 15.34 -3.04 10.28
C ARG A 628 14.13 -3.96 10.48
N VAL A 629 12.99 -3.40 10.83
CA VAL A 629 11.67 -4.08 10.76
C VAL A 629 11.16 -4.15 9.30
N SER A 630 11.85 -3.48 8.37
CA SER A 630 11.48 -3.29 6.96
C SER A 630 11.47 -4.54 6.06
N ARG A 631 11.34 -5.75 6.60
CA ARG A 631 11.21 -7.00 5.81
C ARG A 631 9.92 -7.76 6.10
N LEU A 632 9.15 -7.33 7.10
CA LEU A 632 7.75 -7.68 7.28
C LEU A 632 6.92 -6.79 6.32
#